data_AF-A0A7Y6BZ96-F1
#
_entry.id   AF-A0A7Y6BZ96-F1
#
_cell.length_a   1.000
_cell.length_b   1.000
_cell.length_c   1.000
_cell.angle_alpha   90.00
_cell.angle_beta   90.00
_cell.angle_gamma   90.00
#
_symmetry.space_group_name_H-M   'P 1'
#
loop_
_entity.id
_entity.type
_entity.pdbx_description
1 polymer ?
#
loop_
_entity_poly.entity_id
_entity_poly.type
_entity_poly.pdbx_seq_one_letter_code
_entity_poly.pdbx_strand_id
1 'polypeptide(L)' 'MDDKFIKELREISRDDRRRSEFMIQGMKETLEERKQQNILKRWIRRKKAEKKISQRFNQDPHPDQK' A
#
# COMPACT_ATOMS: atom_id res chain seq x y z
N MET A 1 9.67 -5.83 -6.23
CA MET A 1 11.00 -6.14 -6.83
C MET A 1 12.05 -5.75 -5.83
N ASP A 2 12.83 -6.72 -5.36
CA ASP A 2 13.91 -6.55 -4.40
C ASP A 2 15.29 -6.74 -5.07
N ASP A 3 16.37 -6.49 -4.33
CA ASP A 3 17.73 -6.60 -4.85
C ASP A 3 18.09 -8.04 -5.25
N LYS A 4 17.49 -9.03 -4.59
CA LYS A 4 17.66 -10.45 -4.93
C LYS A 4 17.08 -10.76 -6.30
N PHE A 5 15.84 -10.33 -6.57
CA PHE A 5 15.21 -10.46 -7.88
C PHE A 5 16.04 -9.80 -8.99
N ILE A 6 16.59 -8.60 -8.74
CA ILE A 6 17.42 -7.90 -9.73
C ILE A 6 18.74 -8.64 -10.00
N LYS A 7 19.32 -9.30 -9.00
CA LYS A 7 20.50 -10.16 -9.18
C LYS A 7 20.16 -11.39 -10.02
N GLU A 8 19.10 -12.12 -9.67
CA GLU A 8 18.63 -13.29 -10.44
C GLU A 8 18.30 -12.91 -11.89
N LEU A 9 17.65 -11.76 -12.12
CA LEU A 9 17.34 -11.26 -13.46
C LEU A 9 18.59 -10.90 -14.28
N ARG A 10 19.69 -10.51 -13.63
CA ARG A 10 20.97 -10.21 -14.29
C ARG A 10 21.73 -11.47 -14.70
N GLU A 11 21.55 -12.56 -13.97
CA GLU A 11 22.17 -13.86 -14.27
C GLU A 11 21.55 -14.50 -15.53
N ILE A 12 20.29 -14.20 -15.84
CA ILE A 12 19.65 -14.68 -17.06
C ILE A 12 20.13 -13.86 -18.27
N SER A 13 20.50 -14.53 -19.37
CA SER A 13 20.88 -13.85 -20.62
C SER A 13 19.79 -12.89 -21.11
N ARG A 14 20.19 -11.77 -21.70
CA ARG A 14 19.26 -10.75 -22.23
C ARG A 14 18.32 -11.30 -23.30
N ASP A 15 18.80 -12.26 -24.09
CA ASP A 15 18.05 -12.84 -25.22
C ASP A 15 17.27 -14.10 -24.82
N ASP A 16 17.35 -14.54 -23.56
CA ASP A 16 16.54 -15.66 -23.07
C ASP A 16 15.12 -15.17 -22.80
N ARG A 17 14.16 -15.79 -23.49
CA ARG A 17 12.71 -15.56 -23.30
C ARG A 17 12.29 -15.66 -21.83
N ARG A 18 12.92 -16.51 -21.04
CA ARG A 18 12.62 -16.64 -19.60
C ARG A 18 12.93 -15.36 -18.83
N ARG A 19 13.87 -14.53 -19.29
CA ARG A 19 14.18 -13.24 -18.67
C ARG A 19 13.01 -12.29 -18.74
N SER A 20 12.35 -12.21 -19.89
CA SER A 20 11.20 -11.30 -20.08
C SER A 20 9.99 -11.78 -19.28
N GLU A 21 9.74 -13.09 -19.24
CA GLU A 21 8.69 -13.69 -18.42
C GLU A 21 8.92 -13.43 -16.93
N PHE A 22 10.15 -13.61 -16.46
CA PHE A 22 10.53 -13.33 -15.07
C PHE A 22 10.38 -11.84 -14.72
N MET A 23 10.80 -10.94 -15.63
CA MET A 23 10.64 -9.50 -15.44
C MET A 23 9.16 -9.09 -15.36
N ILE A 24 8.31 -9.62 -16.25
CA ILE A 24 6.86 -9.36 -16.24
C ILE A 24 6.24 -9.81 -14.93
N GLN A 25 6.63 -10.99 -14.42
CA GLN A 25 6.15 -11.48 -13.13
C GLN A 25 6.52 -10.52 -12.00
N GLY A 26 7.80 -10.15 -11.87
CA GLY A 26 8.23 -9.22 -10.82
C GLY A 26 7.57 -7.84 -10.92
N MET A 27 7.24 -7.38 -12.13
CA MET A 27 6.48 -6.14 -12.33
C MET A 27 5.03 -6.28 -11.84
N LYS A 28 4.36 -7.40 -12.16
CA LYS A 28 2.99 -7.67 -11.70
C LYS A 28 2.90 -7.67 -10.18
N GLU A 29 3.79 -8.41 -9.51
CA GLU A 29 3.86 -8.49 -8.05
C GLU A 29 4.08 -7.10 -7.43
N THR A 30 5.03 -6.33 -7.96
CA THR A 30 5.33 -4.98 -7.48
C THR A 30 4.13 -4.02 -7.63
N LEU A 31 3.37 -4.12 -8.71
CA LEU A 31 2.17 -3.31 -8.93
C LEU A 31 1.04 -3.70 -7.98
N GLU A 32 0.88 -4.99 -7.71
CA GLU A 32 -0.12 -5.49 -6.79
C GLU A 32 0.18 -5.05 -5.34
N GLU A 33 1.42 -5.17 -4.88
CA GLU A 33 1.86 -4.67 -3.58
C GLU A 33 1.54 -3.18 -3.42
N ARG A 34 1.86 -2.35 -4.43
CA ARG A 34 1.56 -0.91 -4.43
C ARG A 34 0.06 -0.64 -4.36
N LYS A 35 -0.75 -1.42 -5.08
CA LYS A 35 -2.22 -1.32 -5.04
C LYS A 35 -2.74 -1.63 -3.63
N GLN A 36 -2.26 -2.70 -3.01
CA GLN A 36 -2.67 -3.08 -1.65
C GLN A 36 -2.25 -2.04 -0.61
N GLN A 37 -1.02 -1.51 -0.68
CA GLN A 37 -0.59 -0.44 0.21
C GLN A 37 -1.47 0.81 0.08
N ASN A 38 -1.91 1.16 -1.13
CA ASN A 38 -2.81 2.29 -1.34
C ASN A 38 -4.20 2.07 -0.74
N ILE A 39 -4.74 0.84 -0.86
CA ILE A 39 -6.02 0.46 -0.24
C ILE A 39 -5.91 0.55 1.28
N LEU A 40 -4.84 -0.01 1.85
CA LEU A 40 -4.61 0.01 3.30
C LEU A 40 -4.45 1.44 3.83
N LYS A 41 -3.66 2.29 3.15
CA LYS A 41 -3.50 3.71 3.50
C LYS A 41 -4.84 4.45 3.47
N ARG A 42 -5.68 4.20 2.46
CA ARG A 42 -7.03 4.78 2.37
C ARG A 42 -7.91 4.31 3.53
N TRP A 43 -7.85 3.03 3.89
CA TRP A 43 -8.62 2.48 5.00
C TRP A 43 -8.22 3.08 6.35
N ILE A 44 -6.92 3.20 6.64
CA ILE A 44 -6.40 3.84 7.85
C ILE A 44 -6.87 5.30 7.93
N ARG A 45 -6.85 6.04 6.81
CA ARG A 45 -7.35 7.43 6.76
C ARG A 45 -8.84 7.51 7.08
N ARG A 46 -9.67 6.61 6.52
CA ARG A 46 -11.10 6.54 6.83
C ARG A 46 -11.36 6.24 8.30
N LYS A 47 -10.73 5.21 8.86
CA LYS A 47 -10.79 4.88 10.30
C LYS A 47 -10.40 6.06 11.19
N LYS A 48 -9.35 6.80 10.83
CA LYS A 48 -8.95 8.01 11.58
C LYS A 48 -9.99 9.13 11.49
N ALA A 49 -10.60 9.33 10.32
CA ALA A 49 -11.66 10.31 10.13
C ALA A 49 -12.90 9.95 10.96
N GLU A 50 -13.35 8.69 10.90
CA GLU A 50 -14.45 8.17 11.72
C GLU A 50 -14.20 8.39 13.22
N LYS A 51 -13.00 8.03 13.71
CA LYS A 51 -12.62 8.28 15.12
C LYS A 51 -12.68 9.76 15.49
N LYS A 52 -12.17 10.65 14.64
CA LYS A 52 -12.23 12.11 14.89
C LYS A 52 -13.66 12.64 14.93
N ILE A 53 -14.51 12.13 14.03
CA ILE A 53 -15.94 12.47 13.99
C ILE A 53 -16.59 12.00 15.29
N SER A 54 -16.44 10.72 15.66
CA SER A 54 -16.98 10.19 16.93
C SER A 54 -16.48 10.97 18.14
N GLN A 55 -15.20 11.37 18.19
CA GLN A 55 -14.67 12.19 19.29
C GLN A 55 -15.34 13.57 19.36
N ARG A 56 -15.62 14.23 18.23
CA ARG A 56 -16.33 15.52 18.21
C ARG A 56 -17.79 15.40 18.62
N PHE A 57 -18.45 14.29 18.27
CA PHE A 57 -19.86 14.07 18.62
C PHE A 57 -20.06 13.51 20.03
N ASN A 58 -19.04 12.93 20.67
CA ASN A 58 -19.06 12.55 22.10
C ASN A 58 -18.44 13.64 23.01
N GLN A 59 -18.05 14.79 22.46
CA GLN A 59 -17.86 16.00 23.27
C GLN A 59 -19.25 16.59 23.54
N ASP A 60 -19.88 16.05 24.57
CA ASP A 60 -21.16 16.52 25.11
C ASP A 60 -21.08 17.99 25.56
N PRO A 61 -22.25 18.67 25.61
CA PRO A 61 -22.37 20.11 25.52
C PRO A 61 -21.70 20.83 26.69
N HIS A 62 -21.16 22.01 26.37
CA HIS A 62 -20.78 23.02 27.34
C HIS A 62 -21.86 23.12 28.43
N PRO A 63 -21.58 22.81 29.70
CA PRO A 63 -22.53 23.09 30.75
C PRO A 63 -22.61 24.62 30.84
N ASP A 64 -23.79 25.17 30.55
CA ASP A 64 -24.14 26.54 30.92
C ASP A 64 -23.73 26.75 32.38
N GLN A 65 -22.80 27.66 32.61
CA GLN A 65 -22.52 28.19 33.95
C GLN A 65 -23.07 29.61 34.00
N LYS A 66 -24.33 29.68 34.44
CA LYS A 66 -25.02 30.71 35.24
C LYS A 66 -24.84 32.18 34.89
#